data_AF-A0A7V4J667-F1
#
_entry.id   AF-A0A7V4J667-F1
#
_cell.length_a   1.000
_cell.length_b   1.000
_cell.length_c   1.000
_cell.angle_alpha   90.00
_cell.angle_beta   90.00
_cell.angle_gamma   90.00
#
_symmetry.space_group_name_H-M   'P 1'
#
loop_
_entity.id
_entity.type
_entity.pdbx_description
1 polymer ?
#
loop_
_entity_poly.entity_id
_entity_poly.type
_entity_poly.pdbx_seq_one_letter_code
_entity_poly.pdbx_strand_id
1 'polypeptide(L)' 'MDTRPLCELVRDLSPDLQSEVRQFVEFLQWRRERPRRRLKQDWAGALRDMRDRYTSLELQRLSTEWRGD' A
#
# COMPACT_ATOMS: atom_id res chain seq x y z
N MET A 1 -13.52 14.58 -31.61
CA MET A 1 -13.95 13.53 -30.65
C MET A 1 -14.93 14.19 -29.71
N ASP A 2 -16.23 13.98 -29.92
CA ASP A 2 -17.26 14.53 -29.04
C ASP A 2 -17.05 13.97 -27.63
N THR A 3 -16.61 14.83 -26.73
CA THR A 3 -16.39 14.48 -25.33
C THR A 3 -17.68 14.77 -24.59
N ARG A 4 -18.60 13.81 -24.62
CA ARG A 4 -19.80 13.88 -23.77
C ARG A 4 -19.36 13.99 -22.31
N PRO A 5 -19.98 14.88 -21.51
CA PRO A 5 -19.65 15.02 -20.11
C PRO A 5 -19.93 13.71 -19.36
N LEU A 6 -19.06 13.38 -18.39
CA LEU A 6 -19.13 12.12 -17.62
C LEU A 6 -20.51 11.90 -16.98
N CYS A 7 -21.14 12.97 -16.51
CA CYS A 7 -22.46 12.92 -15.90
C CYS A 7 -23.59 12.48 -16.86
N GLU A 8 -23.48 12.76 -18.16
CA GLU A 8 -24.44 12.24 -19.16
C GLU A 8 -24.23 10.75 -19.38
N LEU A 9 -22.98 10.31 -19.51
CA LEU A 9 -22.64 8.90 -19.68
C LEU A 9 -23.10 8.06 -18.49
N VAL A 10 -22.99 8.58 -17.27
CA VAL A 10 -23.42 7.87 -16.05
C VAL A 10 -24.94 7.80 -15.92
N ARG A 11 -25.67 8.81 -16.43
CA ARG A 11 -27.14 8.82 -16.43
C ARG A 11 -27.74 7.78 -17.37
N ASP A 12 -27.06 7.47 -18.47
CA ASP A 12 -27.49 6.47 -19.45
C ASP A 12 -27.25 5.02 -18.97
N LEU A 13 -26.53 4.81 -17.86
CA LEU A 13 -26.23 3.49 -17.32
C LEU A 13 -27.37 2.92 -16.47
N SER A 14 -27.51 1.60 -16.49
CA SER A 14 -28.37 0.87 -15.56
C SER A 14 -27.97 1.12 -14.09
N PRO A 15 -28.91 1.00 -13.13
CA PRO A 15 -28.64 1.29 -11.71
C PRO A 15 -27.45 0.51 -11.12
N ASP A 16 -27.26 -0.75 -11.53
CA ASP A 16 -26.15 -1.59 -11.07
C ASP A 16 -24.80 -1.03 -11.52
N LEU A 17 -24.71 -0.59 -12.77
CA LEU A 17 -23.50 0.00 -13.35
C LEU A 17 -23.21 1.38 -12.76
N GLN A 18 -24.24 2.16 -12.40
CA GLN A 18 -24.05 3.42 -11.66
C GLN A 18 -23.41 3.18 -10.28
N SER A 19 -23.77 2.07 -9.62
CA SER A 19 -23.16 1.66 -8.34
C SER A 19 -21.67 1.33 -8.51
N GLU A 20 -21.32 0.59 -9.56
CA GLU A 20 -19.93 0.25 -9.88
C GLU A 20 -19.10 1.51 -10.19
N VAL A 21 -19.65 2.44 -10.97
CA VAL A 21 -18.99 3.72 -11.25
C VAL A 21 -18.77 4.52 -9.97
N ARG A 22 -19.75 4.54 -9.05
CA ARG A 22 -19.59 5.20 -7.74
C ARG A 22 -18.42 4.61 -6.96
N GLN A 23 -18.38 3.28 -6.82
CA GLN A 23 -17.29 2.59 -6.12
C GLN A 23 -15.93 2.89 -6.77
N PHE A 24 -15.88 2.93 -8.10
CA PHE A 24 -14.65 3.26 -8.82
C PHE A 24 -14.21 4.71 -8.58
N VAL A 25 -15.14 5.67 -8.57
CA VAL A 25 -14.83 7.07 -8.26
C VAL A 25 -14.34 7.23 -6.82
N GLU A 26 -14.96 6.55 -5.85
CA GLU A 26 -14.50 6.51 -4.46
C GLU A 26 -13.09 5.90 -4.34
N PHE A 27 -12.83 4.79 -5.03
CA PHE A 27 -11.51 4.18 -5.11
C PHE A 27 -10.46 5.14 -5.71
N LEU A 28 -10.80 5.86 -6.77
CA LEU A 28 -9.89 6.82 -7.40
C LEU A 28 -9.55 7.99 -6.48
N GLN A 29 -10.52 8.48 -5.71
CA GLN A 29 -10.30 9.52 -4.70
C GLN A 29 -9.34 9.02 -3.62
N TRP A 30 -9.61 7.84 -3.06
CA TRP A 30 -8.73 7.19 -2.08
C TRP A 30 -7.31 6.96 -2.63
N ARG A 31 -7.19 6.55 -3.90
CA ARG A 31 -5.89 6.30 -4.55
C ARG A 31 -5.07 7.58 -4.74
N ARG A 32 -5.72 8.72 -4.96
CA ARG A 32 -5.05 10.01 -5.20
C ARG A 32 -4.33 10.54 -3.95
N GLU A 33 -4.78 10.13 -2.77
CA GLU A 33 -4.26 10.63 -1.49
C GLU A 33 -2.99 9.95 -0.98
N ARG A 34 -2.44 8.96 -1.69
CA ARG A 34 -1.17 8.36 -1.28
C ARG A 34 -0.01 9.17 -1.86
N PRO A 35 0.63 10.10 -1.10
CA PRO A 35 1.86 10.71 -1.55
C PRO A 35 2.85 9.59 -1.84
N ARG A 36 3.53 9.67 -3.00
CA ARG A 36 4.67 8.82 -3.32
C ARG A 36 5.80 9.12 -2.33
N ARG A 37 5.70 8.56 -1.12
CA ARG A 37 6.74 8.63 -0.10
C ARG A 37 7.89 7.77 -0.58
N ARG A 38 9.09 8.34 -0.64
CA ARG A 38 10.30 7.55 -0.78
C ARG A 38 10.36 6.59 0.41
N LEU A 39 10.60 5.31 0.13
CA LEU A 39 10.86 4.34 1.19
C LEU A 39 12.08 4.85 1.97
N LYS A 40 11.92 5.12 3.27
CA LYS A 40 13.00 5.71 4.05
C LYS A 40 14.22 4.79 4.18
N GLN A 41 14.01 3.47 4.06
CA GLN A 41 15.05 2.45 4.20
C GLN A 41 15.84 2.56 5.52
N ASP A 42 15.27 3.16 6.56
CA ASP A 42 15.93 3.36 7.87
C ASP A 42 16.31 2.03 8.54
N TRP A 43 15.71 0.92 8.12
CA TRP A 43 16.07 -0.45 8.54
C TRP A 43 17.37 -0.96 7.90
N ALA A 44 17.76 -0.44 6.73
CA ALA A 44 18.92 -0.90 6.00
C ALA A 44 20.20 -0.46 6.75
N GLY A 45 20.88 -1.44 7.36
CA GLY A 45 22.08 -1.18 8.15
C GLY A 45 21.82 -0.81 9.61
N ALA A 46 20.57 -0.83 10.10
CA ALA A 46 20.22 -0.53 11.49
C ALA A 46 20.93 -1.44 12.51
N LEU A 47 21.35 -2.64 12.10
CA LEU A 47 22.07 -3.61 12.96
C LEU A 47 23.60 -3.57 12.78
N ARG A 48 24.15 -2.56 12.10
CA ARG A 48 25.60 -2.49 11.83
C ARG A 48 26.43 -2.47 13.11
N ASP A 49 25.98 -1.73 14.12
CA ASP A 49 26.66 -1.60 15.42
C ASP A 49 26.44 -2.81 16.36
N MET A 50 25.66 -3.79 15.90
CA MET A 50 25.43 -5.06 16.59
C MET A 50 26.22 -6.21 15.96
N ARG A 51 26.92 -5.97 14.84
CA ARG A 51 27.72 -6.97 14.13
C ARG A 51 28.77 -7.64 15.01
N ASP A 52 29.43 -6.86 15.87
CA ASP A 52 30.48 -7.36 16.76
C ASP A 52 29.92 -7.91 18.08
N ARG A 53 28.63 -7.72 18.33
CA ARG A 53 27.94 -8.15 19.56
C ARG A 53 27.16 -9.44 19.39
N TYR A 54 26.70 -9.73 18.17
CA TYR A 54 25.90 -10.91 17.87
C TYR A 54 26.35 -11.54 16.56
N THR A 55 26.57 -12.85 16.62
CA THR A 55 26.71 -13.70 15.45
C THR A 55 25.37 -13.93 14.77
N SER A 56 25.39 -14.27 13.48
CA SER A 56 24.17 -14.60 12.74
C SER A 56 23.36 -15.74 13.38
N LEU A 57 24.04 -16.67 14.05
CA LEU A 57 23.40 -17.80 14.74
C LEU A 57 22.65 -17.38 16.01
N GLU A 58 23.19 -16.43 16.77
CA GLU A 58 22.52 -15.89 17.97
C GLU A 58 21.28 -15.09 17.59
N LEU A 59 21.36 -14.27 16.54
CA LEU A 59 20.19 -13.54 16.01
C LEU A 59 19.10 -14.49 15.52
N GLN A 60 19.48 -15.61 14.91
CA GLN A 60 18.52 -16.63 14.47
C GLN A 60 17.81 -17.26 15.68
N ARG A 61 18.54 -17.64 16.73
CA ARG A 61 17.96 -18.21 17.96
C ARG A 61 17.02 -17.23 18.65
N LEU A 62 17.44 -15.98 18.82
CA LEU A 62 16.61 -14.91 19.38
C LEU A 62 15.35 -14.67 18.54
N SER A 63 15.46 -14.72 17.21
CA SER A 63 14.30 -14.58 16.32
C SER A 63 13.29 -15.73 16.48
N THR A 64 13.74 -16.96 16.74
CA THR A 64 12.83 -18.09 16.99
C THR A 64 12.14 -17.90 18.35
N GLU A 65 12.89 -17.54 19.38
CA GLU A 65 12.36 -17.29 20.73
C GLU A 65 11.33 -16.15 20.75
N TRP A 66 11.59 -15.03 20.05
CA TRP A 66 10.65 -13.90 19.96
C TRP A 66 9.38 -14.20 19.17
N ARG A 67 9.40 -15.19 18.28
CA ARG A 67 8.22 -15.62 17.53
C ARG A 67 7.33 -16.58 18.33
N GLY A 68 7.80 -17.03 19.50
CA GLY A 68 7.01 -17.81 20.44
C GLY A 68 6.64 -19.20 19.94
N ASP A 69 7.52 -19.84 19.18
CA ASP A 69 7.45 -21.31 18.99
C ASP A 69 7.75 -22.04 20.31
#